data_AF-A0A1J5TXI0-F1
#
_entry.id   AF-A0A1J5TXI0-F1
#
_cell.length_a   1.000
_cell.length_b   1.000
_cell.length_c   1.000
_cell.angle_alpha   90.00
_cell.angle_beta   90.00
_cell.angle_gamma   90.00
#
_symmetry.space_group_name_H-M   'P 1'
#
loop_
_entity.id
_entity.type
_entity.pdbx_description
1 polymer ?
#
loop_
_entity_poly.entity_id
_entity_poly.type
_entity_poly.pdbx_seq_one_letter_code
_entity_poly.pdbx_strand_id
1 'polypeptide(L)'
;MSLTVIIPNQKKALFLAKKQLSELVYDAVNLEGIKYTLPEVQTLLDGVTVGGHRQIDALITQNQIEAWRFLFKVIEDKSFDLSAEFVCQLQEKVVKRETLTWGEFRESGVSIAGTNYLPPNHKELPNLWQKLKQKSMPNDIDGIYQYAISLFLQMARIQFFYDS
;
A
#
# COMPACT_ATOMS: atom_id res chain seq x y z
N MET A 1 -19.42 15.61 11.98
CA MET A 1 -18.40 16.69 11.99
C MET A 1 -18.20 17.16 10.57
N SER A 2 -18.37 18.45 10.28
CA SER A 2 -18.02 18.98 8.95
C SER A 2 -16.50 19.18 8.90
N LEU A 3 -15.83 18.52 7.96
CA LEU A 3 -14.36 18.58 7.80
C LEU A 3 -13.87 19.91 7.19
N THR A 4 -14.78 20.83 6.88
CA THR A 4 -14.54 22.14 6.25
C THR A 4 -13.68 23.11 7.08
N VAL A 5 -13.43 22.83 8.36
CA VAL A 5 -12.62 23.67 9.26
C VAL A 5 -11.11 23.32 9.17
N ILE A 6 -10.74 22.22 8.54
CA ILE A 6 -9.33 21.79 8.43
C ILE A 6 -8.67 22.50 7.25
N ILE A 7 -7.76 23.42 7.54
CA ILE A 7 -6.88 24.02 6.51
C ILE A 7 -5.81 22.97 6.13
N PRO A 8 -5.76 22.50 4.87
CA PRO A 8 -4.78 21.49 4.46
C PRO A 8 -3.34 21.98 4.64
N ASN A 9 -2.50 21.17 5.27
CA ASN A 9 -1.07 21.45 5.43
C ASN A 9 -0.27 20.16 5.21
N GLN A 10 0.29 20.02 4.01
CA GLN A 10 1.03 18.82 3.59
C GLN A 10 2.21 18.51 4.50
N LYS A 11 3.00 19.52 4.90
CA LYS A 11 4.18 19.32 5.75
C LYS A 11 3.78 18.79 7.13
N LYS A 12 2.72 19.34 7.73
CA LYS A 12 2.19 18.88 9.02
C LYS A 12 1.60 17.48 8.90
N ALA A 13 0.82 17.20 7.85
CA ALA A 13 0.24 15.89 7.60
C ALA A 13 1.32 14.81 7.43
N LEU A 14 2.33 15.07 6.60
CA LEU A 14 3.44 14.14 6.38
C LEU A 14 4.26 13.92 7.66
N PHE A 15 4.50 14.96 8.45
CA PHE A 15 5.18 14.82 9.75
C PHE A 15 4.41 13.92 10.72
N LEU A 16 3.08 14.09 10.81
CA LEU A 16 2.23 13.26 11.66
C LEU A 16 2.19 11.81 11.16
N ALA A 17 2.06 11.59 9.86
CA ALA A 17 2.08 10.25 9.26
C ALA A 17 3.42 9.53 9.50
N LYS A 18 4.56 10.22 9.32
CA LYS A 18 5.90 9.68 9.62
C LYS A 18 6.05 9.28 11.10
N LYS A 19 5.43 10.01 12.04
CA LYS A 19 5.43 9.63 13.47
C LYS A 19 4.63 8.36 13.76
N GLN A 20 3.66 8.02 12.92
CA GLN A 20 2.84 6.82 13.06
C GLN A 20 3.39 5.64 12.24
N LEU A 21 4.59 5.75 11.66
CA LEU A 21 5.16 4.71 10.79
C LEU A 21 5.19 3.33 11.46
N SER A 22 5.53 3.24 12.75
CA SER A 22 5.53 1.96 13.47
C SER A 22 4.13 1.36 13.56
N GLU A 23 3.10 2.17 13.77
CA GLU A 23 1.70 1.72 13.84
C GLU A 23 1.22 1.27 12.46
N LEU A 24 1.52 2.05 11.41
CA LEU A 24 1.17 1.71 10.03
C LEU A 24 1.80 0.38 9.57
N VAL A 25 3.07 0.16 9.89
CA VAL A 25 3.76 -1.11 9.59
C VAL A 25 3.19 -2.25 10.42
N TYR A 26 2.99 -2.03 11.73
CA TYR A 26 2.42 -3.03 12.63
C TYR A 26 1.04 -3.51 12.16
N ASP A 27 0.15 -2.59 11.82
CA ASP A 27 -1.20 -2.91 11.35
C ASP A 27 -1.14 -3.68 10.02
N ALA A 28 -0.29 -3.25 9.08
CA ALA A 28 -0.12 -3.91 7.79
C ALA A 28 0.38 -5.36 7.94
N VAL A 29 1.45 -5.59 8.69
CA VAL A 29 2.01 -6.95 8.83
C VAL A 29 1.09 -7.86 9.66
N ASN A 30 0.34 -7.30 10.61
CA ASN A 30 -0.64 -8.07 11.37
C ASN A 30 -1.81 -8.55 10.49
N LEU A 31 -2.21 -7.78 9.47
CA LEU A 31 -3.19 -8.22 8.47
C LEU A 31 -2.67 -9.39 7.63
N GLU A 32 -1.36 -9.45 7.37
CA GLU A 32 -0.69 -10.61 6.75
C GLU A 32 -0.48 -11.79 7.70
N GLY A 33 -1.00 -11.70 8.93
CA GLY A 33 -0.89 -12.75 9.95
C GLY A 33 0.49 -12.82 10.62
N ILE A 34 1.36 -11.82 10.42
CA ILE A 34 2.67 -11.72 11.05
C ILE A 34 2.51 -11.12 12.45
N LYS A 35 2.91 -11.88 13.46
CA LYS A 35 2.68 -11.56 14.87
C LYS A 35 3.85 -10.85 15.53
N TYR A 36 4.31 -9.74 14.96
CA TYR A 36 5.17 -8.82 15.71
C TYR A 36 4.34 -8.02 16.70
N THR A 37 4.94 -7.62 17.81
CA THR A 37 4.43 -6.57 18.69
C THR A 37 4.89 -5.19 18.18
N LEU A 38 4.18 -4.13 18.57
CA LEU A 38 4.55 -2.77 18.18
C LEU A 38 6.01 -2.40 18.58
N PRO A 39 6.52 -2.74 19.79
CA PRO A 39 7.93 -2.52 20.13
C PRO A 39 8.93 -3.29 19.25
N GLU A 40 8.57 -4.50 18.79
CA GLU A 40 9.43 -5.26 17.87
C GLU A 40 9.47 -4.61 16.49
N VAL A 41 8.35 -4.10 15.98
CA VAL A 41 8.31 -3.31 14.73
C VAL A 41 9.16 -2.04 14.85
N GLN A 42 9.11 -1.36 16.00
CA GLN A 42 9.99 -0.20 16.28
C GLN A 42 11.47 -0.60 16.27
N THR A 43 11.81 -1.73 16.90
CA THR A 43 13.18 -2.28 16.88
C THR A 43 13.68 -2.53 15.46
N LEU A 44 12.83 -3.12 14.60
CA LEU A 44 13.14 -3.33 13.18
C LEU A 44 13.30 -2.01 12.41
N LEU A 45 12.47 -1.00 12.69
CA LEU A 45 12.56 0.34 12.11
C LEU A 45 13.89 1.04 12.43
N ASP A 46 14.40 0.81 13.65
CA ASP A 46 15.69 1.31 14.13
C ASP A 46 16.89 0.53 13.53
N GLY A 47 16.62 -0.47 12.69
CA GLY A 47 17.65 -1.29 12.04
C GLY A 47 18.23 -2.38 12.94
N VAL A 48 17.54 -2.72 14.04
CA VAL A 48 17.93 -3.75 14.99
C VAL A 48 17.14 -5.03 14.71
N THR A 49 17.79 -6.19 14.86
CA THR A 49 17.14 -7.48 14.64
C THR A 49 16.30 -7.91 15.84
N VAL A 50 15.22 -8.64 15.56
CA VAL A 50 14.34 -9.25 16.57
C VAL A 50 14.40 -10.77 16.43
N GLY A 51 14.69 -11.47 17.53
CA GLY A 51 14.73 -12.93 17.56
C GLY A 51 13.35 -13.56 17.75
N GLY A 52 13.22 -14.87 17.46
CA GLY A 52 12.00 -15.64 17.74
C GLY A 52 10.95 -15.64 16.62
N HIS A 53 11.19 -14.94 15.51
CA HIS A 53 10.32 -14.90 14.34
C HIS A 53 10.93 -15.61 13.13
N ARG A 54 10.10 -15.99 12.15
CA ARG A 54 10.61 -16.59 10.91
C ARG A 54 11.33 -15.53 10.09
N GLN A 55 12.36 -15.94 9.35
CA GLN A 55 13.09 -15.01 8.47
C GLN A 55 12.19 -14.35 7.42
N ILE A 56 11.19 -15.09 6.91
CA ILE A 56 10.21 -14.55 5.95
C ILE A 56 9.36 -13.44 6.58
N ASP A 57 8.96 -13.58 7.85
CA ASP A 57 8.17 -12.58 8.56
C ASP A 57 8.97 -11.28 8.76
N ALA A 58 10.26 -11.41 9.09
CA ALA A 58 11.18 -10.28 9.16
C ALA A 58 11.37 -9.60 7.79
N LEU A 59 11.49 -10.37 6.71
CA LEU A 59 11.62 -9.84 5.36
C LEU A 59 10.38 -9.04 4.94
N ILE A 60 9.18 -9.61 5.09
CA ILE A 60 7.92 -8.93 4.74
C ILE A 60 7.77 -7.65 5.57
N THR A 61 8.10 -7.69 6.87
CA THR A 61 8.04 -6.50 7.73
C THR A 61 9.03 -5.42 7.28
N GLN A 62 10.25 -5.80 6.90
CA GLN A 62 11.23 -4.86 6.34
C GLN A 62 10.77 -4.27 5.00
N ASN A 63 10.15 -5.07 4.13
CA ASN A 63 9.58 -4.60 2.88
C ASN A 63 8.48 -3.56 3.11
N GLN A 64 7.57 -3.78 4.07
CA GLN A 64 6.55 -2.81 4.45
C GLN A 64 7.16 -1.50 4.95
N ILE A 65 8.22 -1.56 5.77
CA ILE A 65 8.98 -0.38 6.21
C ILE A 65 9.51 0.39 5.01
N GLU A 66 10.15 -0.30 4.06
CA GLU A 66 10.75 0.33 2.88
C GLU A 66 9.70 0.90 1.92
N ALA A 67 8.55 0.24 1.77
CA ALA A 67 7.43 0.73 0.97
C ALA A 67 6.86 2.04 1.54
N TRP A 68 6.64 2.11 2.85
CA TRP A 68 6.19 3.34 3.52
C TRP A 68 7.23 4.47 3.43
N ARG A 69 8.52 4.16 3.63
CA ARG A 69 9.61 5.14 3.48
C ARG A 69 9.68 5.67 2.05
N PHE A 70 9.54 4.80 1.05
CA PHE A 70 9.49 5.19 -0.36
C PHE A 70 8.30 6.13 -0.63
N LEU A 71 7.09 5.77 -0.19
CA LEU A 71 5.91 6.60 -0.36
C LEU A 71 6.09 7.99 0.27
N PHE A 72 6.58 8.05 1.51
CA PHE A 72 6.83 9.32 2.18
C PHE A 72 7.88 10.17 1.47
N LYS A 73 8.94 9.56 0.95
CA LYS A 73 9.99 10.25 0.20
C LYS A 73 9.44 10.88 -1.08
N VAL A 74 8.65 10.14 -1.84
CA VAL A 74 8.04 10.61 -3.08
C VAL A 74 7.03 11.75 -2.83
N ILE A 75 6.25 11.67 -1.75
CA ILE A 75 5.34 12.76 -1.34
C ILE A 75 6.14 14.01 -0.92
N GLU A 76 7.23 13.85 -0.17
CA GLU A 76 8.10 14.94 0.28
C GLU A 76 8.77 15.65 -0.89
N ASP A 77 9.20 14.89 -1.89
CA ASP A 77 9.84 15.38 -3.12
C ASP A 77 8.83 15.95 -4.13
N LYS A 78 7.53 15.89 -3.82
CA LYS A 78 6.43 16.31 -4.71
C LYS A 78 6.46 15.61 -6.07
N SER A 79 6.95 14.36 -6.11
CA SER A 79 7.04 13.52 -7.30
C SER A 79 5.97 12.41 -7.32
N PHE A 80 5.05 12.42 -6.35
CA PHE A 80 3.94 11.47 -6.31
C PHE A 80 3.02 11.62 -7.53
N ASP A 81 2.81 10.52 -8.22
CA ASP A 81 1.86 10.41 -9.33
C ASP A 81 1.14 9.05 -9.23
N LEU A 82 -0.19 9.04 -9.35
CA LEU A 82 -0.98 7.82 -9.32
C LEU A 82 -0.97 7.17 -10.71
N SER A 83 0.19 6.65 -11.09
CA SER A 83 0.43 5.96 -12.35
C SER A 83 0.56 4.45 -12.16
N ALA A 84 0.45 3.68 -13.25
CA ALA A 84 0.63 2.22 -13.14
C ALA A 84 2.06 1.93 -12.73
N GLU A 85 2.98 2.69 -13.30
CA GLU A 85 4.41 2.69 -13.05
C GLU A 85 4.71 2.94 -11.56
N PHE A 86 4.09 3.95 -10.96
CA PHE A 86 4.28 4.23 -9.54
C PHE A 86 3.70 3.11 -8.65
N VAL A 87 2.49 2.62 -8.94
CA VAL A 87 1.89 1.53 -8.15
C VAL A 87 2.72 0.25 -8.27
N CYS A 88 3.22 -0.07 -9.45
CA CYS A 88 4.16 -1.17 -9.66
C CYS A 88 5.47 -0.97 -8.86
N GLN A 89 6.07 0.22 -8.91
CA GLN A 89 7.27 0.51 -8.10
C GLN A 89 7.03 0.37 -6.60
N LEU A 90 5.86 0.80 -6.13
CA LEU A 90 5.46 0.64 -4.73
C LEU A 90 5.30 -0.85 -4.41
N GLN A 91 4.60 -1.61 -5.26
CA GLN A 91 4.38 -3.04 -5.09
C GLN A 91 5.69 -3.83 -5.09
N GLU A 92 6.64 -3.48 -5.95
CA GLU A 92 7.99 -4.05 -5.93
C GLU A 92 8.63 -3.92 -4.55
N LYS A 93 8.42 -2.80 -3.83
CA LYS A 93 8.96 -2.65 -2.46
C LYS A 93 8.25 -3.55 -1.47
N VAL A 94 6.93 -3.70 -1.61
CA VAL A 94 6.09 -4.47 -0.68
C VAL A 94 6.40 -5.96 -0.73
N VAL A 95 6.51 -6.55 -1.92
CA VAL A 95 6.69 -8.01 -2.07
C VAL A 95 8.11 -8.41 -2.47
N LYS A 96 9.08 -7.52 -2.31
CA LYS A 96 10.45 -7.77 -2.77
C LYS A 96 10.99 -9.07 -2.18
N ARG A 97 11.32 -10.05 -3.04
CA ARG A 97 11.82 -11.39 -2.64
C ARG A 97 10.81 -12.25 -1.86
N GLU A 98 9.54 -11.87 -1.85
CA GLU A 98 8.44 -12.69 -1.34
C GLU A 98 7.82 -13.55 -2.45
N THR A 99 7.61 -12.95 -3.63
CA THR A 99 7.00 -13.60 -4.80
C THR A 99 8.02 -13.89 -5.90
N LEU A 100 7.61 -14.64 -6.94
CA LEU A 100 8.43 -14.84 -8.13
C LEU A 100 8.44 -13.61 -9.05
N THR A 101 7.31 -12.91 -9.12
CA THR A 101 7.09 -11.71 -9.95
C THR A 101 6.58 -10.57 -9.09
N TRP A 102 7.14 -9.39 -9.30
CA TRP A 102 6.82 -8.16 -8.59
C TRP A 102 7.10 -6.96 -9.48
N GLY A 103 6.47 -5.82 -9.21
CA GLY A 103 6.61 -4.62 -10.00
C GLY A 103 5.89 -4.64 -11.35
N GLU A 104 4.94 -5.55 -11.53
CA GLU A 104 4.16 -5.70 -12.76
C GLU A 104 2.77 -6.27 -12.47
N PHE A 105 1.80 -5.93 -13.32
CA PHE A 105 0.48 -6.56 -13.22
C PHE A 105 0.57 -8.05 -13.53
N ARG A 106 -0.25 -8.85 -12.85
CA ARG A 106 -0.27 -10.31 -13.04
C ARG A 106 -0.58 -10.69 -14.48
N GLU A 107 -0.07 -11.85 -14.89
CA GLU A 107 -0.24 -12.40 -16.24
C GLU A 107 -1.13 -13.66 -16.28
N SER A 108 -1.75 -14.01 -15.16
CA SER A 108 -2.66 -15.15 -15.06
C SER A 108 -3.80 -14.89 -14.09
N GLY A 109 -4.77 -15.82 -14.02
CA GLY A 109 -5.90 -15.73 -13.11
C GLY A 109 -5.49 -15.95 -11.65
N VAL A 110 -6.20 -15.30 -10.74
CA VAL A 110 -6.08 -15.47 -9.28
C VAL A 110 -7.46 -15.68 -8.67
N SER A 111 -7.50 -16.22 -7.45
CA SER A 111 -8.72 -16.35 -6.64
C SER A 111 -8.50 -15.68 -5.29
N ILE A 112 -9.59 -15.23 -4.67
CA ILE A 112 -9.56 -14.65 -3.32
C ILE A 112 -10.13 -15.70 -2.37
N ALA A 113 -9.34 -16.12 -1.38
CA ALA A 113 -9.80 -17.08 -0.38
C ALA A 113 -11.01 -16.53 0.41
N GLY A 114 -11.96 -17.40 0.74
CA GLY A 114 -13.16 -17.02 1.49
C GLY A 114 -14.29 -16.38 0.68
N THR A 115 -14.18 -16.32 -0.65
CA THR A 115 -15.24 -15.83 -1.54
C THR A 115 -15.30 -16.61 -2.86
N ASN A 116 -16.49 -16.68 -3.46
CA ASN A 116 -16.69 -17.23 -4.81
C ASN A 116 -16.43 -16.18 -5.91
N TYR A 117 -16.10 -14.95 -5.52
CA TYR A 117 -15.77 -13.89 -6.48
C TYR A 117 -14.45 -14.20 -7.19
N LEU A 118 -14.49 -14.16 -8.52
CA LEU A 118 -13.31 -14.26 -9.37
C LEU A 118 -12.91 -12.86 -9.85
N PRO A 119 -11.68 -12.41 -9.56
CA PRO A 119 -11.11 -11.22 -10.16
C PRO A 119 -11.12 -11.27 -11.69
N PRO A 120 -11.10 -10.10 -12.37
CA PRO A 120 -11.16 -10.00 -13.82
C PRO A 120 -9.99 -10.73 -14.51
N ASN A 121 -10.12 -10.97 -15.81
CA ASN A 121 -9.05 -11.61 -16.58
C ASN A 121 -7.82 -10.69 -16.63
N HIS A 122 -6.62 -11.26 -16.52
CA HIS A 122 -5.37 -10.49 -16.52
C HIS A 122 -5.20 -9.61 -17.78
N LYS A 123 -5.74 -10.05 -18.93
CA LYS A 123 -5.72 -9.29 -20.19
C LYS A 123 -6.55 -7.99 -20.13
N GLU A 124 -7.47 -7.88 -19.18
CA GLU A 124 -8.32 -6.71 -18.99
C GLU A 124 -7.67 -5.66 -18.07
N LEU A 125 -6.63 -6.02 -17.30
CA LEU A 125 -6.02 -5.16 -16.29
C LEU A 125 -5.54 -3.81 -16.86
N PRO A 126 -4.85 -3.75 -18.02
CA PRO A 126 -4.45 -2.45 -18.57
C PRO A 126 -5.65 -1.53 -18.83
N ASN A 127 -6.75 -2.06 -19.37
CA ASN A 127 -7.96 -1.28 -19.64
C ASN A 127 -8.68 -0.86 -18.34
N LEU A 128 -8.75 -1.77 -17.36
CA LEU A 128 -9.33 -1.46 -16.05
C LEU A 128 -8.54 -0.38 -15.32
N TRP A 129 -7.20 -0.39 -15.42
CA TRP A 129 -6.36 0.68 -14.90
C TRP A 129 -6.66 2.03 -15.58
N GLN A 130 -6.79 2.05 -16.91
CA GLN A 130 -7.15 3.28 -17.63
C GLN A 130 -8.51 3.83 -17.17
N LYS A 131 -9.52 2.96 -17.00
CA LYS A 131 -10.83 3.36 -16.46
C LYS A 131 -10.75 3.90 -15.04
N LEU A 132 -9.92 3.28 -14.19
CA LEU A 132 -9.72 3.71 -12.80
C LEU A 132 -9.09 5.11 -12.75
N LYS A 133 -8.10 5.37 -13.61
CA LYS A 133 -7.40 6.67 -13.68
C LYS A 133 -8.24 7.79 -14.31
N GLN A 134 -9.25 7.47 -15.12
CA GLN A 134 -10.14 8.48 -15.74
C GLN A 134 -10.93 9.30 -14.71
N LYS A 135 -11.16 8.77 -13.50
CA LYS A 135 -11.84 9.51 -12.45
C LYS A 135 -10.93 10.61 -11.90
N SER A 136 -11.29 11.86 -12.16
CA SER A 136 -10.56 13.01 -11.62
C SER A 136 -10.62 13.04 -10.09
N MET A 137 -9.48 13.39 -9.47
CA MET A 137 -9.42 13.59 -8.03
C MET A 137 -10.29 14.80 -7.64
N PRO A 138 -11.20 14.67 -6.67
CA PRO A 138 -12.00 15.79 -6.17
C PRO A 138 -11.14 16.87 -5.52
N ASN A 139 -11.68 18.09 -5.44
CA ASN A 139 -11.01 19.25 -4.84
C ASN A 139 -11.51 19.58 -3.42
N ASP A 140 -12.54 18.87 -2.93
CA ASP A 140 -13.06 18.98 -1.57
C ASP A 140 -12.64 17.76 -0.72
N ILE A 141 -12.60 17.95 0.60
CA ILE A 141 -12.10 16.93 1.53
C ILE A 141 -12.94 15.66 1.48
N ASP A 142 -14.28 15.78 1.49
CA ASP A 142 -15.18 14.63 1.52
C ASP A 142 -15.04 13.81 0.23
N GLY A 143 -14.95 14.49 -0.92
CA GLY A 143 -14.66 13.90 -2.22
C GLY A 143 -13.31 13.17 -2.24
N ILE A 144 -12.25 13.75 -1.68
CA ILE A 144 -10.92 13.11 -1.61
C ILE A 144 -10.99 11.80 -0.81
N TYR A 145 -11.68 11.79 0.34
CA TYR A 145 -11.84 10.56 1.13
C TYR A 145 -12.63 9.48 0.38
N GLN A 146 -13.75 9.85 -0.25
CA GLN A 146 -14.53 8.92 -1.06
C GLN A 146 -13.72 8.38 -2.25
N TYR A 147 -12.92 9.24 -2.89
CA TYR A 147 -12.04 8.87 -3.97
C TYR A 147 -10.99 7.85 -3.52
N ALA A 148 -10.30 8.10 -2.40
CA ALA A 148 -9.28 7.21 -1.86
C ALA A 148 -9.86 5.84 -1.46
N ILE A 149 -11.01 5.82 -0.78
CA ILE A 149 -11.70 4.56 -0.42
C ILE A 149 -12.15 3.81 -1.67
N SER A 150 -12.74 4.51 -2.65
CA SER A 150 -13.16 3.92 -3.93
C SER A 150 -11.97 3.34 -4.69
N LEU A 151 -10.82 4.02 -4.69
CA LEU A 151 -9.59 3.54 -5.31
C LEU A 151 -9.11 2.24 -4.65
N PHE A 152 -8.97 2.25 -3.32
CA PHE A 152 -8.57 1.08 -2.54
C PHE A 152 -9.48 -0.13 -2.81
N LEU A 153 -10.80 0.04 -2.68
CA LEU A 153 -11.77 -1.05 -2.86
C LEU A 153 -11.76 -1.59 -4.30
N GLN A 154 -11.59 -0.73 -5.30
CA GLN A 154 -11.50 -1.18 -6.70
C GLN A 154 -10.20 -1.93 -6.96
N MET A 155 -9.06 -1.46 -6.45
CA MET A 155 -7.78 -2.18 -6.59
C MET A 155 -7.83 -3.54 -5.91
N ALA A 156 -8.34 -3.61 -4.68
CA ALA A 156 -8.54 -4.85 -3.94
C ALA A 156 -9.53 -5.80 -4.63
N ARG A 157 -10.55 -5.28 -5.34
CA ARG A 157 -11.48 -6.11 -6.11
C ARG A 157 -10.87 -6.60 -7.43
N ILE A 158 -10.11 -5.76 -8.12
CA ILE A 158 -9.52 -6.08 -9.42
C ILE A 158 -8.34 -7.06 -9.27
N GLN A 159 -7.62 -7.00 -8.14
CA GLN A 159 -6.42 -7.79 -7.86
C GLN A 159 -5.40 -7.61 -8.99
N PHE A 160 -4.74 -6.46 -9.05
CA PHE A 160 -3.78 -6.16 -10.11
C PHE A 160 -2.51 -7.02 -10.03
N PHE A 161 -2.16 -7.51 -8.84
CA PHE A 161 -0.93 -8.25 -8.54
C PHE A 161 -1.26 -9.69 -8.07
N TYR A 162 -0.23 -10.55 -8.00
CA TYR A 162 -0.36 -11.91 -7.46
C TYR A 162 -0.41 -11.93 -5.93
N ASP A 163 0.38 -11.07 -5.33
CA ASP A 163 0.52 -10.88 -3.89
C ASP A 163 0.72 -9.38 -3.64
N SER A 164 0.31 -8.94 -2.45
CA SER A 164 -0.02 -7.55 -2.02
C SER A 164 -0.06 -6.44 -3.08
#